data_AF-A0A6N8FSD3-F1
#
_entry.id   AF-A0A6N8FSD3-F1
#
_cell.length_a   1.000
_cell.length_b   1.000
_cell.length_c   1.000
_cell.angle_alpha   90.00
_cell.angle_beta   90.00
_cell.angle_gamma   90.00
#
_symmetry.space_group_name_H-M   'P 1'
#
loop_
_entity.id
_entity.type
_entity.pdbx_description
1 polymer ?
#
loop_
_entity_poly.entity_id
_entity_poly.type
_entity_poly.pdbx_seq_one_letter_code
_entity_poly.pdbx_strand_id
1 'polypeptide(L)' 'MPTELQWYRLSDLINGLPQIDWYIYQIEMSGDYLFMRAKSGELGTRTMLFIINPEGEFV' A
#
# COMPACT_ATOMS: atom_id res chain seq x y z
N MET A 1 14.40 5.44 1.39
CA MET A 1 14.04 4.55 0.27
C MET A 1 13.36 3.34 0.87
N PRO A 2 12.26 2.82 0.29
CA PRO A 2 11.62 1.61 0.81
C PRO A 2 12.57 0.41 0.71
N THR A 3 12.51 -0.51 1.68
CA THR A 3 13.30 -1.74 1.66
C THR A 3 12.75 -2.73 0.63
N GLU A 4 13.56 -3.70 0.22
CA GLU A 4 13.09 -4.79 -0.66
C GLU A 4 11.90 -5.54 -0.05
N LEU A 5 11.90 -5.72 1.28
CA LEU A 5 10.82 -6.39 2.00
C LEU A 5 9.51 -5.59 1.95
N GLN A 6 9.59 -4.26 2.12
CA GLN A 6 8.44 -3.37 1.96
C GLN A 6 7.88 -3.40 0.53
N TRP A 7 8.75 -3.42 -0.48
CA TRP A 7 8.33 -3.58 -1.88
C TRP A 7 7.70 -4.94 -2.18
N TYR A 8 8.26 -6.00 -1.63
CA TYR A 8 7.71 -7.35 -1.76
C TYR A 8 6.29 -7.40 -1.17
N ARG A 9 6.10 -6.86 0.03
CA ARG A 9 4.80 -6.83 0.72
C ARG A 9 3.76 -5.98 0.00
N LEU A 10 4.16 -4.84 -0.56
CA LEU A 10 3.29 -4.06 -1.42
C LEU A 10 2.85 -4.86 -2.66
N SER A 11 3.80 -5.55 -3.31
CA SER A 11 3.50 -6.37 -4.49
C SER A 11 2.56 -7.52 -4.16
N ASP A 12 2.74 -8.15 -3.00
CA ASP A 12 1.85 -9.20 -2.47
C ASP A 12 0.44 -8.66 -2.22
N LEU A 13 0.32 -7.47 -1.61
CA LEU A 13 -0.96 -6.80 -1.38
C LEU A 13 -1.72 -6.50 -2.69
N ILE A 14 -1.04 -5.98 -3.71
CA ILE A 14 -1.64 -5.69 -5.02
C ILE A 14 -2.20 -6.97 -5.65
N ASN A 15 -1.44 -8.07 -5.59
CA ASN A 15 -1.86 -9.35 -6.14
C ASN A 15 -2.99 -10.01 -5.31
N GLY A 16 -3.08 -9.69 -4.02
CA GLY A 16 -4.12 -10.20 -3.10
C GLY A 16 -5.44 -9.42 -3.12
N LEU A 17 -5.51 -8.28 -3.82
CA LEU A 17 -6.71 -7.43 -3.95
C LEU A 17 -7.52 -7.58 -5.28
N PRO A 18 -7.52 -8.71 -6.01
CA PRO A 18 -8.11 -8.77 -7.35
C PRO A 18 -9.65 -8.61 -7.38
N GLN A 19 -10.31 -8.60 -6.21
CA GLN A 19 -11.77 -8.52 -6.11
C GLN A 19 -12.29 -7.07 -6.08
N ILE A 20 -11.42 -6.07 -5.93
CA ILE A 20 -11.80 -4.65 -5.93
C ILE A 20 -10.72 -3.89 -6.68
N ASP A 21 -11.09 -3.15 -7.71
CA ASP A 21 -10.14 -2.26 -8.40
C ASP A 21 -9.65 -1.19 -7.43
N TRP A 22 -8.36 -1.24 -7.07
CA TRP A 22 -7.70 -0.22 -6.26
C TRP A 22 -6.64 0.48 -7.08
N TYR A 23 -6.66 1.81 -7.06
CA TYR A 23 -5.64 2.66 -7.66
C TYR A 23 -4.74 3.22 -6.56
N ILE A 24 -3.48 2.79 -6.54
CA ILE A 24 -2.45 3.40 -5.69
C ILE A 24 -2.02 4.69 -6.37
N TYR A 25 -2.20 5.82 -5.69
CA TYR A 25 -1.93 7.15 -6.26
C TYR A 25 -0.86 7.94 -5.50
N GLN A 26 -0.44 7.45 -4.32
CA GLN A 26 0.65 8.05 -3.56
C GLN A 26 1.39 6.96 -2.78
N ILE A 27 2.72 6.99 -2.87
CA ILE A 27 3.64 6.17 -2.08
C ILE A 27 4.66 7.14 -1.47
N GLU A 28 4.77 7.14 -0.15
CA GLU A 28 5.68 8.03 0.59
C GLU A 28 6.38 7.30 1.72
N MET A 29 7.60 7.72 2.04
CA MET A 29 8.34 7.24 3.20
C MET A 29 8.31 8.31 4.29
N SER A 30 8.03 7.91 5.53
CA SER A 30 8.21 8.77 6.70
C SER A 30 8.90 7.99 7.80
N GLY A 31 10.13 8.41 8.15
CA GLY A 31 11.05 7.58 8.91
C GLY A 31 11.31 6.26 8.16
N ASP A 32 11.16 5.15 8.87
CA ASP A 32 11.36 3.81 8.30
C ASP A 32 10.06 3.15 7.80
N TYR A 33 8.93 3.86 7.86
CA TYR A 33 7.63 3.36 7.43
C TYR A 33 7.31 3.75 5.98
N LEU A 34 6.72 2.81 5.24
CA LEU A 34 6.18 3.01 3.90
C LEU A 34 4.67 3.26 3.99
N PHE A 35 4.22 4.42 3.52
CA PHE A 35 2.82 4.82 3.48
C PHE A 35 2.30 4.76 2.05
N MET A 36 1.11 4.21 1.88
CA MET A 36 0.53 3.99 0.56
C MET A 36 -0.94 4.38 0.58
N ARG A 37 -1.30 5.32 -0.29
CA ARG A 37 -2.70 5.73 -0.44
C ARG A 37 -3.30 5.09 -1.68
N ALA A 38 -4.40 4.39 -1.46
CA ALA A 38 -5.17 3.76 -2.50
C ALA A 38 -6.59 4.32 -2.54
N LYS A 39 -7.20 4.29 -3.73
CA LYS A 39 -8.57 4.71 -3.97
C LYS A 39 -9.31 3.59 -4.68
N SER A 40 -10.52 3.27 -4.22
CA SER A 40 -11.38 2.30 -4.91
C SER A 40 -11.85 2.89 -6.24
N GLY A 41 -11.76 2.09 -7.31
CA GLY A 41 -12.29 2.42 -8.63
C GLY A 41 -13.81 2.42 -8.68
N GLU A 42 -14.45 1.52 -7.95
CA GLU A 42 -15.91 1.41 -7.89
C GLU A 42 -16.54 2.47 -6.97
N LEU A 43 -15.92 2.69 -5.81
CA LEU A 43 -16.40 3.61 -4.80
C LEU A 43 -15.42 4.78 -4.70
N GLY A 44 -15.53 5.73 -5.63
CA GLY A 44 -14.58 6.84 -5.77
C GLY A 44 -14.45 7.78 -4.55
N THR A 45 -15.22 7.60 -3.48
CA THR A 45 -15.04 8.29 -2.19
C THR A 45 -14.28 7.46 -1.15
N ARG A 46 -14.06 6.16 -1.42
CA ARG A 46 -13.39 5.25 -0.50
C ARG A 46 -11.89 5.26 -0.77
N THR A 47 -11.17 5.94 0.12
CA THR A 47 -9.71 5.91 0.19
C THR A 47 -9.26 4.99 1.31
N MET A 48 -8.10 4.36 1.13
CA MET A 48 -7.44 3.57 2.16
C MET A 48 -5.98 4.01 2.27
N LEU A 49 -5.47 3.95 3.50
CA LEU A 49 -4.06 4.14 3.81
C LEU A 49 -3.53 2.80 4.30
N PHE A 50 -2.49 2.32 3.65
CA PHE A 50 -1.72 1.16 4.10
C PHE A 50 -0.37 1.65 4.60
N ILE A 51 0.07 1.09 5.72
CA ILE A 51 1.35 1.42 6.34
C ILE A 51 2.13 0.11 6.50
N ILE A 52 3.37 0.08 6.05
CA ILE A 52 4.28 -1.07 6.19
C ILE A 52 5.50 -0.64 6.98
N ASN A 53 5.81 -1.36 8.07
CA ASN A 53 7.03 -1.13 8.85
C ASN A 53 8.28 -1.72 8.15
N PRO A 54 9.50 -1.52 8.68
CA PRO A 54 10.74 -2.06 8.09
C PRO A 54 10.77 -3.58 7.99
N GLU A 55 10.08 -4.26 8.90
CA GLU A 55 9.96 -5.71 9.01
C GLU A 55 8.93 -6.30 8.03
N GLY A 56 8.26 -5.46 7.24
CA GLY A 56 7.27 -5.90 6.26
C GLY A 56 5.92 -6.27 6.85
N GLU A 57 5.59 -5.78 8.04
CA GLU A 57 4.29 -5.95 8.70
C GLU A 57 3.38 -4.75 8.41
N PHE A 58 2.09 -5.02 8.27
CA PHE A 58 1.07 -3.97 8.14
C PHE A 58 0.71 -3.42 9.52
N VAL A 59 0.65 -2.09 9.63
CA VAL A 59 0.34 -1.35 10.86
C VAL A 59 -0.99 -0.62 10.73
#